data_AF-A0A822FH46-F1
#
_entry.id   AF-A0A822FH46-F1
#
_cell.length_a   1.000
_cell.length_b   1.000
_cell.length_c   1.000
_cell.angle_alpha   90.00
_cell.angle_beta   90.00
_cell.angle_gamma   90.00
#
_symmetry.space_group_name_H-M   'P 1'
#
loop_
_entity.id
_entity.type
_entity.pdbx_description
1 polymer ?
#
loop_
_entity_poly.entity_id
_entity_poly.type
_entity_poly.pdbx_seq_one_letter_code
_entity_poly.pdbx_strand_id
1 'polypeptide(L)'
;SMEDFEPASLYYSTTAGPTYNRKFPDHPDGETPKQKSVRATHEHGKHVIVASEPGTYKTKDWNLVPPSSFVLVDKDFNVMIENIDL
;
A
#
# COMPACT_ATOMS: atom_id res chain seq x y z
N SER A 1 3.35 -19.54 -24.72
CA SER A 1 4.68 -18.91 -24.70
C SER A 1 5.19 -18.95 -23.28
N MET A 2 6.45 -18.64 -23.02
CA MET A 2 7.07 -18.71 -21.69
C MET A 2 6.65 -17.53 -20.77
N GLU A 3 5.38 -17.13 -20.88
CA GLU A 3 4.78 -15.91 -20.29
C GLU A 3 3.71 -16.23 -19.23
N ASP A 4 3.41 -17.51 -18.96
CA ASP A 4 2.20 -17.90 -18.20
C ASP A 4 2.41 -18.23 -16.70
N PHE A 5 3.60 -18.06 -16.11
CA PHE A 5 3.81 -18.28 -14.68
C PHE A 5 4.87 -17.36 -14.05
N GLU A 6 4.84 -16.06 -14.37
CA GLU A 6 5.41 -15.09 -13.44
C GLU A 6 4.58 -15.20 -12.14
N PRO A 7 5.19 -15.47 -10.97
CA PRO A 7 4.40 -15.58 -9.75
C PRO A 7 3.59 -14.28 -9.55
N ALA A 8 2.38 -14.40 -9.00
CA ALA A 8 1.57 -13.23 -8.70
C ALA A 8 2.41 -12.24 -7.89
N SER A 9 2.73 -11.11 -8.50
CA SER A 9 3.49 -10.06 -7.84
C SER A 9 2.63 -9.49 -6.73
N LEU A 10 3.17 -9.43 -5.53
CA LEU A 10 2.50 -8.83 -4.38
C LEU A 10 3.19 -7.51 -4.07
N TYR A 11 2.42 -6.49 -3.75
CA TYR A 11 2.93 -5.21 -3.29
C TYR A 11 2.37 -4.92 -1.90
N TYR A 12 3.16 -4.21 -1.09
CA TYR A 12 2.69 -3.70 0.18
C TYR A 12 2.94 -2.19 0.34
N SER A 13 2.09 -1.53 1.12
CA SER A 13 2.26 -0.13 1.51
C SER A 13 1.86 0.08 2.97
N THR A 14 2.59 0.94 3.68
CA THR A 14 2.25 1.42 5.03
C THR A 14 1.54 2.78 5.00
N THR A 15 1.23 3.28 3.80
CA THR A 15 0.61 4.58 3.57
C THR A 15 -0.71 4.39 2.84
N ALA A 16 -1.79 4.90 3.41
CA ALA A 16 -3.07 4.95 2.73
C ALA A 16 -3.07 6.16 1.81
N GLY A 17 -2.97 5.91 0.50
CA GLY A 17 -3.40 6.90 -0.48
C GLY A 17 -4.90 7.21 -0.33
N PRO A 18 -5.39 8.31 -0.93
CA PRO A 18 -6.80 8.71 -0.90
C PRO A 18 -7.77 7.61 -1.35
N THR A 19 -7.32 6.70 -2.22
CA THR A 19 -8.12 5.60 -2.78
C THR A 19 -8.66 4.64 -1.71
N TYR A 20 -7.83 4.26 -0.73
CA TYR A 20 -8.26 3.39 0.38
C TYR A 20 -8.90 4.17 1.52
N ASN A 21 -9.02 5.48 1.35
CA ASN A 21 -9.36 6.42 2.37
C ASN A 21 -10.50 7.34 1.91
N ARG A 22 -11.67 6.75 1.65
CA ARG A 22 -12.88 7.45 1.19
C ARG A 22 -13.37 8.60 2.10
N LYS A 23 -12.75 8.82 3.26
CA LYS A 23 -13.04 9.95 4.17
C LYS A 23 -12.12 11.17 3.96
N PHE A 24 -11.08 11.05 3.13
CA PHE A 24 -10.05 12.08 2.95
C PHE A 24 -9.79 12.24 1.45
N PRO A 25 -10.36 13.29 0.84
CA PRO A 25 -10.12 13.54 -0.56
C PRO A 25 -8.71 14.11 -0.71
N ASP A 26 -7.81 13.33 -1.31
CA ASP A 26 -6.58 13.85 -1.89
C ASP A 26 -6.79 13.75 -3.40
N HIS A 27 -6.82 14.89 -4.08
CA HIS A 27 -7.16 14.96 -5.50
C HIS A 27 -5.91 14.63 -6.32
N PRO A 28 -5.99 13.75 -7.35
CA PRO A 28 -4.83 13.37 -8.16
C PRO A 28 -4.14 14.54 -8.91
N ASP A 29 -4.78 15.71 -8.96
CA ASP A 29 -4.27 16.96 -9.57
C ASP A 29 -3.62 17.94 -8.57
N GLY A 30 -3.49 17.59 -7.28
CA GLY A 30 -2.88 18.47 -6.28
C GLY A 30 -3.74 19.67 -5.84
N GLU A 31 -4.98 19.79 -6.31
CA GLU A 31 -5.91 20.80 -5.79
C GLU A 31 -6.53 20.35 -4.46
N THR A 32 -6.56 21.28 -3.50
CA THR A 32 -7.20 21.08 -2.20
C THR A 32 -8.71 20.98 -2.39
N PRO A 33 -9.38 19.91 -1.91
CA PRO A 33 -10.83 19.81 -1.99
C PRO A 33 -11.46 20.93 -1.16
N LYS A 34 -12.42 21.66 -1.75
CA LYS A 34 -13.23 22.68 -1.05
C LYS A 34 -14.14 22.11 0.04
N GLN A 35 -14.10 20.80 0.30
CA GLN A 35 -14.85 20.15 1.38
C GLN A 35 -13.98 20.02 2.64
N LYS A 36 -14.48 20.62 3.73
CA LYS A 36 -14.00 20.45 5.10
C LYS A 36 -14.07 18.97 5.51
N SER A 37 -13.07 18.18 5.15
CA SER A 37 -12.83 16.88 5.78
C SER A 37 -12.04 17.13 7.06
N VAL A 38 -12.60 16.62 8.18
CA VAL A 38 -12.38 17.13 9.55
C VAL A 38 -11.11 16.57 10.21
N ARG A 39 -10.24 15.86 9.50
CA ARG A 39 -9.09 15.19 10.12
C ARG A 39 -7.88 15.31 9.23
N ALA A 40 -6.73 15.63 9.81
CA ALA A 40 -5.49 15.76 9.05
C ALA A 40 -4.92 14.38 8.72
N THR A 41 -4.15 14.28 7.63
CA THR A 41 -3.49 13.06 7.10
C THR A 41 -2.68 12.26 8.12
N HIS A 42 -2.32 12.83 9.26
CA HIS A 42 -1.70 12.14 10.39
C HIS A 42 -2.65 11.36 11.31
N GLU A 43 -3.98 11.45 11.13
CA GLU A 43 -4.98 10.75 11.97
C GLU A 43 -5.32 9.35 11.46
N HIS A 44 -4.64 8.87 10.42
CA HIS A 44 -4.74 7.48 10.00
C HIS A 44 -4.04 6.59 11.02
N GLY A 45 -4.81 5.68 11.64
CA GLY A 45 -4.22 4.59 12.41
C GLY A 45 -3.22 3.83 11.53
N LYS A 46 -2.16 3.31 12.15
CA LYS A 46 -1.17 2.48 11.45
C LYS A 46 -1.87 1.34 10.72
N HIS A 47 -1.44 1.06 9.50
CA HIS A 47 -2.00 -0.01 8.67
C HIS A 47 -0.95 -0.51 7.69
N VAL A 48 -1.18 -1.71 7.17
CA VAL A 48 -0.41 -2.30 6.07
C VAL A 48 -1.43 -2.75 5.04
N ILE A 49 -1.28 -2.29 3.80
CA ILE A 49 -2.10 -2.69 2.66
C ILE A 49 -1.27 -3.67 1.84
N VAL A 50 -1.88 -4.76 1.41
CA VAL A 50 -1.26 -5.78 0.57
C VAL A 50 -2.18 -6.02 -0.63
N ALA A 51 -1.64 -5.96 -1.84
CA ALA A 51 -2.42 -6.10 -3.08
C ALA A 51 -1.57 -6.68 -4.23
N SER A 52 -2.22 -7.21 -5.26
CA SER A 52 -1.55 -7.72 -6.47
C SER A 52 -1.01 -6.63 -7.39
N GLU A 53 -1.53 -5.40 -7.25
CA GLU A 53 -1.11 -4.23 -8.04
C GLU A 53 -1.15 -2.96 -7.16
N PRO A 54 -0.29 -1.95 -7.42
CA PRO A 54 -0.34 -0.68 -6.72
C PRO A 54 -1.69 0.04 -6.93
N GLY A 55 -2.49 0.16 -5.88
CA GLY A 55 -3.86 0.71 -5.94
C GLY A 55 -3.98 2.23 -5.76
N THR A 56 -2.88 3.00 -5.74
CA THR A 56 -2.90 4.45 -5.48
C THR A 56 -2.11 5.23 -6.52
N TYR A 57 -2.43 6.52 -6.69
CA TYR A 57 -1.73 7.41 -7.64
C TYR A 57 -0.22 7.57 -7.33
N LYS A 58 0.16 7.46 -6.05
CA LYS A 58 1.57 7.44 -5.61
C LYS A 58 2.12 6.02 -5.66
N THR A 59 2.51 5.56 -6.84
CA THR A 59 3.13 4.23 -7.01
C THR A 59 4.40 4.06 -6.18
N LYS A 60 5.10 5.15 -5.88
CA LYS A 60 6.30 5.17 -5.01
C LYS A 60 6.04 4.76 -3.56
N ASP A 61 4.79 4.78 -3.11
CA ASP A 61 4.42 4.37 -1.75
C ASP A 61 4.25 2.84 -1.63
N TRP A 62 4.38 2.11 -2.75
CA TRP A 62 4.25 0.66 -2.80
C TRP A 62 5.62 0.00 -2.98
N ASN A 63 5.81 -1.10 -2.25
CA ASN A 63 7.01 -1.90 -2.28
C ASN A 63 6.67 -3.26 -2.87
N LEU A 64 7.42 -3.70 -3.88
CA LEU A 64 7.30 -5.05 -4.44
C LEU A 64 7.81 -6.06 -3.40
N VAL A 65 7.00 -7.09 -3.12
CA VAL A 65 7.40 -8.23 -2.33
C VAL A 65 8.27 -9.13 -3.22
N PRO A 66 9.50 -9.47 -2.81
CA PRO A 66 10.35 -10.35 -3.59
C PRO A 66 9.72 -11.74 -3.77
N PRO A 67 10.04 -12.45 -4.86
CA PRO A 67 9.66 -13.85 -5.03
C PRO A 67 10.07 -14.70 -3.83
N SER A 68 9.30 -15.75 -3.56
CA SER A 68 9.57 -16.69 -2.46
C SER A 68 9.83 -15.98 -1.14
N SER A 69 9.00 -15.00 -0.79
CA SER A 69 9.10 -14.26 0.47
C SER A 69 7.71 -14.05 1.11
N PHE A 70 7.69 -13.82 2.41
CA PHE A 70 6.50 -13.49 3.18
C PHE A 70 6.53 -12.03 3.64
N VAL A 71 5.34 -11.43 3.77
CA VAL A 71 5.15 -10.16 4.48
C VAL A 71 4.68 -10.48 5.89
N LEU A 72 5.48 -10.13 6.89
CA LEU A 72 5.12 -10.25 8.30
C LEU A 72 4.82 -8.86 8.86
N VAL A 73 3.78 -8.77 9.68
CA VAL A 73 3.39 -7.53 10.36
C VAL A 73 3.28 -7.82 11.84
N ASP A 74 4.02 -7.07 12.66
CA ASP A 74 3.96 -7.20 14.11
C ASP A 74 2.79 -6.40 14.72
N LYS A 75 2.62 -6.51 16.05
CA LYS A 75 1.56 -5.80 16.80
C LYS A 75 1.68 -4.27 16.75
N ASP A 76 2.85 -3.75 16.40
CA ASP A 76 3.15 -2.33 16.32
C ASP A 76 3.13 -1.80 14.87
N PHE A 77 2.70 -2.66 13.92
CA PHE A 77 2.58 -2.45 12.48
C PHE A 77 3.92 -2.27 11.76
N ASN A 78 5.01 -2.80 12.29
CA ASN A 78 6.26 -2.87 11.56
C ASN A 78 6.18 -4.01 10.53
N VAL A 79 6.67 -3.75 9.32
CA VAL A 79 6.70 -4.73 8.23
C VAL A 79 8.09 -5.37 8.16
N MET A 80 8.13 -6.70 8.09
CA MET A 80 9.34 -7.48 7.81
C MET A 80 9.10 -8.34 6.57
N ILE A 81 10.13 -8.49 5.74
CA ILE A 81 10.12 -9.34 4.55
C ILE A 81 11.09 -10.48 4.81
N GLU A 82 10.58 -11.70 4.87
CA GLU A 82 11.37 -12.90 5.15
C GLU A 82 11.35 -13.83 3.93
N ASN A 83 12.51 -14.37 3.56
CA ASN A 83 12.60 -15.33 2.46
C ASN A 83 12.10 -16.70 2.91
N ILE A 84 11.54 -17.46 1.98
CA ILE A 84 11.17 -18.85 2.20
C ILE A 84 12.39 -19.71 1.93
N ASP A 85 13.22 -19.93 2.95
CA ASP A 85 14.23 -20.98 2.93
C ASP A 85 13.51 -22.34 3.14
N LEU A 86 13.20 -23.03 2.03
CA LEU A 86 12.70 -24.42 2.02
C LEU A 86 13.83 -25.43 1.88
#